data_AF-A0A170XR04-F1
#
_entry.id   AF-A0A170XR04-F1
#
_cell.length_a   1.000
_cell.length_b   1.000
_cell.length_c   1.000
_cell.angle_alpha   90.00
_cell.angle_beta   90.00
_cell.angle_gamma   90.00
#
_symmetry.space_group_name_H-M   'P 1'
#
loop_
_entity.id
_entity.type
_entity.pdbx_description
1 polymer ?
#
loop_
_entity_poly.entity_id
_entity_poly.type
_entity_poly.pdbx_seq_one_letter_code
_entity_poly.pdbx_strand_id
1 'polypeptide(L)'
;MNVRRLLPALPALALLLTGCGIRPTEVPTDFGAAPSRVPCSLSRPSTAAQPSQGVSVRLFLLCGSSLMTVDRTVQVPENTADARRRVLVAQGLLDQLAVPPSAAESAAGYTTHVPGGLTVTGPRPKDPGEALRLSTAPESLTPYALAQIVCTLSDSAAAEGDGSVVLGGPDGTRLRRYQCSEDLRSHPGTTKPQSTPVTGD
;
A
#
# COMPACT_ATOMS: atom_id res chain seq x y z
N MET A 1 31.49 101.02 0.77
CA MET A 1 31.36 100.46 -0.60
C MET A 1 32.11 99.13 -0.65
N ASN A 2 31.56 98.18 -1.42
CA ASN A 2 32.07 96.83 -1.77
C ASN A 2 31.71 95.71 -0.78
N VAL A 3 30.51 95.14 -0.87
CA VAL A 3 30.00 94.11 -1.83
C VAL A 3 30.27 92.68 -1.33
N ARG A 4 29.16 92.03 -0.96
CA ARG A 4 28.94 90.59 -0.70
C ARG A 4 29.73 89.68 -1.63
N ARG A 5 30.24 88.57 -1.07
CA ARG A 5 30.08 87.23 -1.66
C ARG A 5 29.90 86.19 -0.55
N LEU A 6 28.68 85.62 -0.52
CA LEU A 6 28.37 84.37 0.17
C LEU A 6 29.10 83.22 -0.53
N LEU A 7 29.67 82.29 0.23
CA LEU A 7 29.88 80.92 -0.22
C LEU A 7 29.70 79.93 0.95
N PRO A 8 29.21 78.71 0.67
CA PRO A 8 28.21 78.03 1.47
C PRO A 8 28.82 77.02 2.44
N ALA A 9 28.31 77.04 3.69
CA ALA A 9 28.56 76.00 4.67
C ALA A 9 27.60 74.80 4.45
N LEU A 10 27.82 74.02 3.39
CA LEU A 10 27.17 72.71 3.19
C LEU A 10 28.06 71.91 2.24
N PRO A 11 29.02 71.11 2.76
CA PRO A 11 28.80 69.67 2.72
C PRO A 11 29.62 68.93 3.82
N ALA A 12 29.15 68.93 5.07
CA ALA A 12 29.82 68.15 6.14
C ALA A 12 28.98 66.99 6.68
N LEU A 13 27.76 66.79 6.16
CA LEU A 13 26.80 65.81 6.70
C LEU A 13 26.38 64.74 5.67
N ALA A 14 27.32 64.25 4.85
CA ALA A 14 27.05 63.21 3.86
C ALA A 14 27.92 61.95 4.00
N LEU A 15 28.79 61.87 5.02
CA LEU A 15 29.78 60.78 5.15
C LEU A 15 29.44 59.71 6.20
N LEU A 16 28.27 59.77 6.86
CA LEU A 16 27.90 58.84 7.95
C LEU A 16 26.83 57.79 7.57
N LEU A 17 26.43 57.70 6.29
CA LEU A 17 25.50 56.67 5.81
C LEU A 17 26.17 55.56 4.99
N THR A 18 27.48 55.33 5.15
CA THR A 18 28.08 54.06 4.70
C THR A 18 27.59 52.94 5.62
N GLY A 19 26.33 52.55 5.46
CA GLY A 19 25.80 51.33 6.05
C GLY A 19 26.73 50.18 5.67
N CYS A 20 27.10 49.38 6.66
CA CYS A 20 27.72 48.08 6.42
C CYS A 20 26.73 47.26 5.58
N GLY A 21 26.87 47.35 4.26
CA GLY A 21 26.01 46.66 3.31
C GLY A 21 26.15 45.17 3.53
N ILE A 22 25.16 44.58 4.20
CA ILE A 22 24.94 43.14 4.12
C ILE A 22 24.59 42.89 2.66
N ARG A 23 25.57 42.44 1.88
CA ARG A 23 25.29 41.87 0.56
C ARG A 23 24.39 40.66 0.83
N PRO A 24 23.17 40.61 0.28
CA PRO A 24 22.44 39.37 0.26
C PRO A 24 23.33 38.38 -0.48
N THR A 25 23.87 37.40 0.22
CA THR A 25 24.33 36.18 -0.44
C THR A 25 23.05 35.45 -0.82
N GLU A 26 22.50 35.83 -1.97
CA GLU A 26 21.40 35.13 -2.59
C GLU A 26 21.98 33.77 -3.01
N VAL A 27 21.84 32.80 -2.12
CA VAL A 27 22.10 31.41 -2.47
C VAL A 27 20.99 31.04 -3.44
N PRO A 28 21.29 30.57 -4.67
CA PRO A 28 20.28 30.06 -5.57
C PRO A 28 19.65 28.84 -4.89
N THR A 29 18.56 29.04 -4.15
CA THR A 29 17.77 27.95 -3.59
C THR A 29 16.85 27.43 -4.68
N ASP A 30 17.45 26.95 -5.76
CA ASP A 30 16.83 26.07 -6.73
C ASP A 30 16.99 24.63 -6.22
N PHE A 31 16.42 24.35 -5.04
CA PHE A 31 16.38 22.99 -4.48
C PHE A 31 15.25 22.17 -5.11
N GLY A 32 14.79 22.53 -6.31
CA GLY A 32 13.60 21.96 -6.93
C GLY A 32 12.38 22.05 -6.01
N ALA A 33 11.28 21.40 -6.40
CA ALA A 33 10.21 21.15 -5.45
C ALA A 33 10.79 20.36 -4.26
N ALA A 34 10.51 20.79 -3.02
CA ALA A 34 10.81 19.98 -1.85
C ALA A 34 10.29 18.56 -2.11
N PRO A 35 11.08 17.49 -1.88
CA PRO A 35 10.60 16.14 -2.12
C PRO A 35 9.38 15.93 -1.23
N SER A 36 8.20 15.99 -1.84
CA SER A 36 6.99 15.43 -1.26
C SER A 36 7.30 13.95 -1.12
N ARG A 37 7.74 13.56 0.07
CA ARG A 37 7.82 12.16 0.47
C ARG A 37 6.39 11.67 0.56
N VAL A 38 5.75 11.49 -0.59
CA VAL A 38 4.50 10.75 -0.67
C VAL A 38 4.91 9.35 -0.23
N PRO A 39 4.54 8.93 1.00
CA PRO A 39 4.93 7.62 1.47
C PRO A 39 4.32 6.58 0.51
N CYS A 40 5.06 5.50 0.28
CA CYS A 40 4.61 4.34 -0.49
C CYS A 40 4.41 4.55 -1.99
N SER A 41 5.29 5.33 -2.62
CA SER A 41 5.57 5.13 -4.05
C SER A 41 6.84 4.29 -4.17
N LEU A 42 6.70 3.07 -4.67
CA LEU A 42 7.83 2.32 -5.19
C LEU A 42 7.74 2.39 -6.70
N SER A 43 8.76 2.94 -7.34
CA SER A 43 8.90 2.76 -8.79
C SER A 43 8.98 1.27 -9.07
N ARG A 44 8.09 0.79 -9.94
CA ARG A 44 8.05 -0.60 -10.41
C ARG A 44 9.49 -1.07 -10.69
N PRO A 45 9.94 -2.22 -10.13
CA PRO A 45 11.30 -2.69 -10.39
C PRO A 45 11.52 -2.75 -11.90
N SER A 46 12.57 -2.08 -12.36
CA SER A 46 12.96 -2.09 -13.78
C SER A 46 13.11 -3.52 -14.23
N THR A 47 12.34 -3.92 -15.25
CA THR A 47 12.32 -5.25 -15.84
C THR A 47 13.66 -5.54 -16.52
N ALA A 48 14.73 -5.74 -15.74
CA ALA A 48 15.89 -6.49 -16.19
C ALA A 48 15.50 -7.97 -16.08
N ALA A 49 14.99 -8.50 -17.18
CA ALA A 49 14.48 -9.84 -17.33
C ALA A 49 15.50 -10.90 -16.87
N GLN A 50 15.30 -11.44 -15.67
CA GLN A 50 15.62 -12.84 -15.40
C GLN A 50 14.35 -13.65 -15.74
N PRO A 51 14.46 -14.80 -16.42
CA PRO A 51 13.32 -15.68 -16.63
C PRO A 51 12.95 -16.35 -15.30
N SER A 52 12.35 -15.60 -14.38
CA SER A 52 11.70 -16.17 -13.21
C SER A 52 10.43 -16.87 -13.69
N GLN A 53 10.33 -18.18 -13.49
CA GLN A 53 9.16 -19.01 -13.84
C GLN A 53 7.92 -18.72 -12.95
N GLY A 54 7.74 -17.48 -12.52
CA GLY A 54 6.66 -17.06 -11.61
C GLY A 54 5.68 -16.09 -12.25
N VAL A 55 4.47 -16.04 -11.70
CA VAL A 55 3.40 -15.11 -12.08
C VAL A 55 3.52 -13.86 -11.22
N SER A 56 3.51 -12.68 -11.85
CA SER A 56 3.40 -11.42 -11.13
C SER A 56 2.00 -11.28 -10.54
N VAL A 57 1.94 -11.15 -9.22
CA VAL A 57 0.71 -10.96 -8.46
C VAL A 57 0.72 -9.60 -7.78
N ARG A 58 -0.47 -9.08 -7.52
CA ARG A 58 -0.67 -7.85 -6.78
C ARG A 58 -1.10 -8.13 -5.36
N LEU A 59 -0.42 -7.54 -4.40
CA LEU A 59 -0.75 -7.63 -2.98
C LEU A 59 -1.18 -6.27 -2.45
N PHE A 60 -2.10 -6.26 -1.48
CA PHE A 60 -2.51 -5.04 -0.79
C PHE A 60 -1.77 -4.93 0.56
N LEU A 61 -0.81 -4.02 0.62
CA LEU A 61 -0.07 -3.69 1.84
C LEU A 61 -0.57 -2.37 2.44
N LEU A 62 -0.36 -2.19 3.73
CA LEU A 62 -0.68 -0.94 4.40
C LEU A 62 0.36 0.11 4.11
N CYS A 63 -0.11 1.28 3.74
CA CYS A 63 0.66 2.51 3.67
C CYS A 63 -0.06 3.59 4.47
N GLY A 64 0.53 4.01 5.59
CA GLY A 64 -0.15 4.93 6.50
C GLY A 64 -1.49 4.33 6.96
N SER A 65 -2.60 4.98 6.59
CA SER A 65 -3.95 4.55 6.95
C SER A 65 -4.72 3.83 5.85
N SER A 66 -4.10 3.53 4.70
CA SER A 66 -4.79 2.99 3.52
C SER A 66 -4.06 1.80 2.92
N LEU A 67 -4.76 0.98 2.14
CA LEU A 67 -4.19 -0.13 1.39
C LEU A 67 -3.67 0.35 0.04
N MET A 68 -2.41 0.02 -0.25
CA MET A 68 -1.75 0.29 -1.51
C MET A 68 -1.24 -1.00 -2.11
N THR A 69 -1.16 -1.01 -3.44
CA THR A 69 -0.76 -2.22 -4.17
C THR A 69 0.74 -2.31 -4.30
N VAL A 70 1.26 -3.53 -4.17
CA VAL A 70 2.65 -3.87 -4.48
C VAL A 70 2.67 -5.08 -5.40
N ASP A 71 3.58 -5.09 -6.37
CA ASP A 71 3.79 -6.23 -7.25
C ASP A 71 4.81 -7.18 -6.62
N ARG A 72 4.45 -8.46 -6.50
CA ARG A 72 5.35 -9.54 -6.09
C ARG A 72 5.29 -10.67 -7.11
N THR A 73 6.23 -11.60 -7.05
CA THR A 73 6.25 -12.78 -7.91
C THR A 73 5.91 -14.00 -7.07
N VAL A 74 4.88 -14.75 -7.48
CA VAL A 74 4.51 -16.03 -6.87
C VAL A 74 4.77 -17.15 -7.86
N GLN A 75 5.31 -18.26 -7.37
CA GLN A 75 5.39 -19.49 -8.15
C GLN A 75 4.01 -20.14 -8.13
N VAL A 76 3.32 -20.17 -9.27
CA VAL A 76 2.04 -20.86 -9.40
C VAL A 76 2.27 -22.13 -10.21
N PRO A 77 1.94 -23.33 -9.68
CA PRO A 77 2.02 -24.55 -10.46
C PRO A 77 1.07 -24.49 -11.67
N GLU A 78 1.62 -24.65 -12.87
CA GLU A 78 0.82 -24.81 -14.09
C GLU A 78 0.11 -26.19 -14.09
N ASN A 79 -1.01 -26.32 -14.83
CA ASN A 79 -1.74 -27.58 -15.06
C ASN A 79 -2.45 -28.23 -13.84
N THR A 80 -3.15 -27.46 -13.02
CA THR A 80 -4.03 -27.98 -11.96
C THR A 80 -5.50 -27.71 -12.26
N ALA A 81 -6.40 -28.64 -11.93
CA ALA A 81 -7.85 -28.42 -12.02
C ALA A 81 -8.27 -27.13 -11.27
N ASP A 82 -9.24 -26.38 -11.81
CA ASP A 82 -9.50 -24.99 -11.41
C ASP A 82 -9.80 -24.80 -9.91
N ALA A 83 -10.57 -25.70 -9.29
CA ALA A 83 -10.84 -25.64 -7.86
C ALA A 83 -9.56 -25.83 -7.01
N ARG A 84 -8.70 -26.77 -7.40
CA ARG A 84 -7.40 -27.00 -6.72
C ARG A 84 -6.45 -25.84 -6.98
N ARG A 85 -6.46 -25.28 -8.20
CA ARG A 85 -5.69 -24.10 -8.58
C ARG A 85 -6.03 -22.91 -7.69
N ARG A 86 -7.33 -22.64 -7.46
CA ARG A 86 -7.81 -21.55 -6.59
C ARG A 86 -7.19 -21.60 -5.20
N VAL A 87 -7.21 -22.77 -4.56
CA VAL A 87 -6.64 -22.97 -3.22
C VAL A 87 -5.13 -22.76 -3.23
N LEU A 88 -4.42 -23.28 -4.24
CA LEU A 88 -2.96 -23.10 -4.36
C LEU A 88 -2.58 -21.63 -4.56
N VAL A 89 -3.31 -20.90 -5.42
CA VAL A 89 -3.13 -19.46 -5.62
C VAL A 89 -3.41 -18.70 -4.34
N ALA A 90 -4.53 -18.99 -3.67
CA ALA A 90 -4.87 -18.35 -2.40
C ALA A 90 -3.78 -18.59 -1.34
N GLN A 91 -3.27 -19.82 -1.20
CA GLN A 91 -2.18 -20.12 -0.27
C GLN A 91 -0.92 -19.32 -0.61
N GLY A 92 -0.49 -19.33 -1.87
CA GLY A 92 0.69 -18.57 -2.30
C GLY A 92 0.57 -17.06 -2.06
N LEU A 93 -0.62 -16.49 -2.23
CA LEU A 93 -0.89 -15.08 -1.92
C LEU A 93 -0.85 -14.79 -0.42
N LEU A 94 -1.43 -15.67 0.41
CA LEU A 94 -1.36 -15.55 1.87
C LEU A 94 0.08 -15.66 2.38
N ASP A 95 0.85 -16.59 1.82
CA ASP A 95 2.26 -16.76 2.14
C ASP A 95 3.04 -15.48 1.83
N GLN A 96 2.85 -14.89 0.64
CA GLN A 96 3.51 -13.63 0.29
C GLN A 96 3.03 -12.44 1.13
N LEU A 97 1.73 -12.34 1.44
CA LEU A 97 1.19 -11.28 2.30
C LEU A 97 1.78 -11.31 3.71
N ALA A 98 2.10 -12.50 4.21
CA ALA A 98 2.70 -12.67 5.53
C ALA A 98 4.22 -12.43 5.55
N VAL A 99 4.88 -12.36 4.38
CA VAL A 99 6.30 -11.99 4.32
C VAL A 99 6.45 -10.53 4.75
N PRO A 100 7.35 -10.21 5.70
CA PRO A 100 7.65 -8.83 6.04
C PRO A 100 8.01 -8.01 4.79
N PRO A 101 7.61 -6.73 4.71
CA PRO A 101 8.01 -5.89 3.58
C PRO A 101 9.53 -5.90 3.40
N SER A 102 9.99 -5.89 2.15
CA SER A 102 11.41 -5.78 1.82
C SER A 102 12.00 -4.48 2.36
N ALA A 103 13.33 -4.38 2.43
CA ALA A 103 13.99 -3.16 2.90
C ALA A 103 13.54 -1.89 2.14
N ALA A 104 13.31 -1.99 0.83
CA ALA A 104 12.81 -0.88 0.02
C ALA A 104 11.36 -0.52 0.37
N GLU A 105 10.48 -1.51 0.53
CA GLU A 105 9.08 -1.29 0.93
C GLU A 105 8.97 -0.74 2.35
N SER A 106 9.74 -1.27 3.30
CA SER A 106 9.79 -0.74 4.66
C SER A 106 10.30 0.70 4.69
N ALA A 107 11.34 1.04 3.92
CA ALA A 107 11.82 2.41 3.79
C ALA A 107 10.79 3.35 3.16
N ALA A 108 9.92 2.82 2.29
CA ALA A 108 8.80 3.56 1.73
C ALA A 108 7.58 3.65 2.67
N GLY A 109 7.56 2.92 3.79
CA GLY A 109 6.51 2.97 4.81
C GLY A 109 5.44 1.87 4.69
N TYR A 110 5.67 0.83 3.88
CA TYR A 110 4.75 -0.30 3.77
C TYR A 110 4.83 -1.21 5.00
N THR A 111 3.68 -1.75 5.39
CA THR A 111 3.55 -2.74 6.48
C THR A 111 2.57 -3.85 6.10
N THR A 112 2.69 -5.00 6.79
CA THR A 112 1.70 -6.08 6.75
C THR A 112 1.28 -6.46 8.15
N HIS A 113 0.00 -6.75 8.32
CA HIS A 113 -0.60 -7.24 9.56
C HIS A 113 -1.06 -8.69 9.45
N VAL A 114 -0.87 -9.32 8.28
CA VAL A 114 -1.24 -10.71 8.05
C VAL A 114 -0.28 -11.62 8.84
N PRO A 115 -0.79 -12.48 9.74
CA PRO A 115 0.05 -13.35 10.53
C PRO A 115 0.74 -14.41 9.66
N GLY A 116 1.99 -14.71 9.98
CA GLY A 116 2.69 -15.86 9.41
C GLY A 116 1.99 -17.18 9.72
N GLY A 117 2.06 -18.13 8.78
CA GLY A 117 1.51 -19.48 8.96
C GLY A 117 -0.01 -19.58 8.83
N LEU A 118 -0.69 -18.53 8.34
CA LEU A 118 -2.10 -18.63 7.97
C LEU A 118 -2.22 -19.56 6.75
N THR A 119 -3.00 -20.65 6.89
CA THR A 119 -3.20 -21.63 5.83
C THR A 119 -4.62 -21.56 5.29
N VAL A 120 -4.81 -21.97 4.04
CA VAL A 120 -6.11 -22.07 3.39
C VAL A 120 -6.35 -23.47 2.82
N THR A 121 -7.55 -23.98 3.03
CA THR A 121 -8.04 -25.21 2.40
C THR A 121 -9.22 -24.90 1.48
N GLY A 122 -9.54 -25.86 0.61
CA GLY A 122 -10.72 -25.79 -0.22
C GLY A 122 -12.04 -26.00 0.54
N PRO A 123 -13.15 -26.09 -0.20
CA PRO A 123 -14.49 -26.30 0.35
C PRO A 123 -14.62 -27.66 1.04
N ARG A 124 -15.50 -27.72 2.05
CA ARG A 124 -16.01 -28.95 2.65
C ARG A 124 -17.18 -29.51 1.81
N PRO A 125 -17.66 -30.74 2.07
CA PRO A 125 -18.71 -31.38 1.26
C PRO A 125 -20.04 -30.62 1.11
N LYS A 126 -20.31 -29.61 1.94
CA LYS A 126 -21.51 -28.75 1.88
C LYS A 126 -21.17 -27.28 1.59
N ASP A 127 -19.93 -26.99 1.28
CA ASP A 127 -19.54 -25.64 0.92
C ASP A 127 -19.69 -25.47 -0.60
N PRO A 128 -19.98 -24.25 -1.06
CA PRO A 128 -19.85 -23.91 -2.47
C PRO A 128 -18.42 -24.20 -2.98
N GLY A 129 -18.29 -24.59 -4.24
CA GLY A 129 -17.03 -25.06 -4.83
C GLY A 129 -15.87 -24.04 -4.78
N GLU A 130 -16.21 -22.76 -4.69
CA GLU A 130 -15.30 -21.63 -4.64
C GLU A 130 -14.90 -21.18 -3.23
N ALA A 131 -15.46 -21.80 -2.18
CA ALA A 131 -15.16 -21.45 -0.80
C ALA A 131 -13.70 -21.74 -0.41
N LEU A 132 -13.11 -20.79 0.32
CA LEU A 132 -11.79 -20.90 0.92
C LEU A 132 -11.92 -20.90 2.45
N ARG A 133 -11.34 -21.90 3.10
CA ARG A 133 -11.33 -22.02 4.56
C ARG A 133 -9.97 -21.70 5.14
N LEU A 134 -9.89 -20.61 5.89
CA LEU A 134 -8.69 -20.18 6.59
C LEU A 134 -8.50 -21.01 7.87
N SER A 135 -7.25 -21.20 8.31
CA SER A 135 -6.93 -21.81 9.61
C SER A 135 -7.32 -20.94 10.80
N THR A 136 -7.65 -19.68 10.57
CA THR A 136 -8.18 -18.75 11.57
C THR A 136 -9.50 -18.18 11.04
N ALA A 137 -10.50 -18.08 11.91
CA ALA A 137 -11.78 -17.50 11.53
C ALA A 137 -11.60 -16.04 11.06
N PRO A 138 -12.15 -15.64 9.90
CA PRO A 138 -11.96 -14.28 9.36
C PRO A 138 -12.26 -13.16 10.36
N GLU A 139 -13.30 -13.34 11.18
CA GLU A 139 -13.74 -12.42 12.22
C GLU A 139 -12.80 -12.33 13.43
N SER A 140 -11.88 -13.28 13.58
CA SER A 140 -10.85 -13.30 14.64
C SER A 140 -9.55 -12.63 14.21
N LEU A 141 -9.41 -12.29 12.92
CA LEU A 141 -8.28 -11.51 12.41
C LEU A 141 -8.44 -10.03 12.81
N THR A 142 -7.31 -9.32 12.90
CA THR A 142 -7.35 -7.86 13.08
C THR A 142 -8.03 -7.21 11.87
N PRO A 143 -8.67 -6.02 12.03
CA PRO A 143 -9.31 -5.32 10.91
C PRO A 143 -8.38 -5.14 9.71
N TYR A 144 -7.13 -4.73 9.96
CA TYR A 144 -6.11 -4.57 8.94
C TYR A 144 -5.76 -5.89 8.23
N ALA A 145 -5.51 -6.96 8.98
CA ALA A 145 -5.19 -8.26 8.40
C ALA A 145 -6.33 -8.78 7.51
N LEU A 146 -7.57 -8.71 7.98
CA LEU A 146 -8.73 -9.13 7.21
C LEU A 146 -8.90 -8.29 5.94
N ALA A 147 -8.71 -6.96 6.02
CA ALA A 147 -8.80 -6.08 4.85
C ALA A 147 -7.73 -6.42 3.79
N GLN A 148 -6.47 -6.63 4.21
CA GLN A 148 -5.37 -7.01 3.31
C GLN A 148 -5.65 -8.34 2.60
N ILE A 149 -6.14 -9.34 3.35
CA ILE A 149 -6.50 -10.65 2.80
C ILE A 149 -7.64 -10.55 1.80
N VAL A 150 -8.76 -9.92 2.18
CA VAL A 150 -9.94 -9.77 1.30
C VAL A 150 -9.55 -9.05 0.02
N CYS A 151 -8.86 -7.91 0.11
CA CYS A 151 -8.50 -7.14 -1.07
C CYS A 151 -7.50 -7.84 -2.00
N THR A 152 -6.56 -8.58 -1.45
CA THR A 152 -5.60 -9.35 -2.25
C THR A 152 -6.26 -10.54 -2.95
N LEU A 153 -7.08 -11.32 -2.23
CA LEU A 153 -7.76 -12.46 -2.83
C LEU A 153 -8.79 -12.02 -3.89
N SER A 154 -9.50 -10.91 -3.64
CA SER A 154 -10.44 -10.29 -4.59
C SER A 154 -9.80 -9.81 -5.90
N ASP A 155 -8.53 -9.36 -5.89
CA ASP A 155 -7.81 -8.90 -7.09
C ASP A 155 -7.01 -10.03 -7.77
N SER A 156 -7.43 -11.29 -7.57
CA SER A 156 -6.68 -12.46 -8.03
C SER A 156 -7.57 -13.54 -8.63
N ALA A 157 -6.94 -14.56 -9.22
CA ALA A 157 -7.65 -15.77 -9.68
C ALA A 157 -8.30 -16.59 -8.53
N ALA A 158 -8.07 -16.22 -7.26
CA ALA A 158 -8.76 -16.81 -6.13
C ALA A 158 -10.22 -16.32 -6.00
N ALA A 159 -10.56 -15.18 -6.59
CA ALA A 159 -11.89 -14.57 -6.52
C ALA A 159 -12.94 -15.27 -7.40
N GLU A 160 -14.20 -15.00 -7.09
CA GLU A 160 -15.31 -15.26 -8.00
C GLU A 160 -15.32 -14.32 -9.20
N GLY A 161 -16.18 -14.61 -10.18
CA GLY A 161 -16.32 -13.79 -11.38
C GLY A 161 -16.75 -12.34 -11.11
N ASP A 162 -17.36 -12.07 -9.96
CA ASP A 162 -17.74 -10.72 -9.51
C ASP A 162 -16.64 -10.02 -8.68
N GLY A 163 -15.47 -10.64 -8.51
CA GLY A 163 -14.37 -10.13 -7.69
C GLY A 163 -14.56 -10.31 -6.19
N SER A 164 -15.63 -10.99 -5.74
CA SER A 164 -15.82 -11.33 -4.33
C SER A 164 -15.06 -12.60 -3.94
N VAL A 165 -14.87 -12.82 -2.64
CA VAL A 165 -14.22 -14.03 -2.11
C VAL A 165 -15.07 -14.65 -1.00
N VAL A 166 -15.33 -15.95 -1.10
CA VAL A 166 -16.04 -16.70 -0.04
C VAL A 166 -15.03 -17.21 0.96
N LEU A 167 -15.05 -16.65 2.16
CA LEU A 167 -14.16 -17.05 3.24
C LEU A 167 -14.96 -17.68 4.39
N GLY A 168 -14.35 -18.67 5.01
CA GLY A 168 -14.74 -19.20 6.31
C GLY A 168 -13.54 -19.52 7.18
N GLY A 169 -13.82 -19.80 8.44
CA GLY A 169 -12.84 -20.29 9.40
C GLY A 169 -12.77 -21.82 9.49
N PRO A 170 -11.98 -22.32 10.46
CA PRO A 170 -11.96 -23.73 10.83
C PRO A 170 -13.31 -24.19 11.40
N ASP A 171 -13.44 -25.49 11.68
CA ASP A 171 -14.52 -26.10 12.48
C ASP A 171 -15.98 -25.77 12.14
N GLY A 172 -16.25 -25.32 10.91
CA GLY A 172 -17.60 -25.09 10.44
C GLY A 172 -18.10 -23.66 10.69
N THR A 173 -17.19 -22.73 10.99
CA THR A 173 -17.48 -21.30 10.91
C THR A 173 -18.22 -20.99 9.61
N ARG A 174 -19.27 -20.17 9.72
CA ARG A 174 -20.15 -19.84 8.60
C ARG A 174 -19.36 -19.16 7.49
N LEU A 175 -19.64 -19.57 6.26
CA LEU A 175 -19.09 -18.91 5.09
C LEU A 175 -19.74 -17.54 4.90
N ARG A 176 -18.92 -16.56 4.53
CA ARG A 176 -19.39 -15.25 4.12
C ARG A 176 -18.67 -14.85 2.84
N ARG A 177 -19.41 -14.19 1.95
CA ARG A 177 -18.92 -13.57 0.73
C ARG A 177 -18.41 -12.19 1.11
N TYR A 178 -17.15 -11.91 0.84
CA TYR A 178 -16.50 -10.64 1.15
C TYR A 178 -16.20 -9.86 -0.13
N GLN A 179 -16.34 -8.54 -0.04
CA GLN A 179 -16.00 -7.62 -1.12
C GLN A 179 -14.93 -6.63 -0.64
N CYS A 180 -13.99 -6.33 -1.55
CA CYS A 180 -13.03 -5.27 -1.35
C CYS A 180 -13.53 -3.96 -1.99
N SER A 181 -14.24 -3.16 -1.21
CA SER A 181 -14.68 -1.84 -1.63
C SER A 181 -13.55 -0.81 -1.60
N GLU A 182 -13.73 0.30 -2.31
CA GLU A 182 -12.81 1.44 -2.22
C GLU A 182 -12.74 2.00 -0.79
N ASP A 183 -13.87 2.10 -0.09
CA ASP A 183 -13.91 2.54 1.31
C ASP A 183 -13.09 1.64 2.24
N LEU A 184 -13.10 0.33 2.00
CA LEU A 184 -12.27 -0.62 2.75
C LEU A 184 -10.79 -0.40 2.45
N ARG A 185 -10.42 -0.13 1.20
CA ARG A 185 -9.03 0.18 0.82
C ARG A 185 -8.58 1.49 1.45
N SER A 186 -9.44 2.50 1.50
CA SER A 186 -9.10 3.81 2.04
C SER A 186 -9.00 3.81 3.58
N HIS A 187 -9.79 2.98 4.26
CA HIS A 187 -9.91 2.96 5.74
C HIS A 187 -9.93 1.54 6.35
N PRO A 188 -8.94 0.66 6.06
CA PRO A 188 -8.93 -0.75 6.47
C PRO A 188 -8.93 -1.00 7.97
N GLY A 189 -8.54 -0.02 8.79
CA GLY A 189 -8.51 -0.14 10.25
C GLY A 189 -9.87 0.04 10.93
N THR A 190 -10.78 0.75 10.27
CA THR A 190 -12.07 1.18 10.84
C THR A 190 -13.26 0.69 10.02
N THR A 191 -13.09 0.50 8.72
CA THR A 191 -14.12 -0.04 7.83
C THR A 191 -14.05 -1.56 7.82
N LYS A 192 -15.16 -2.22 8.18
CA LYS A 192 -15.27 -3.67 8.03
C LYS A 192 -15.53 -4.03 6.57
N PRO A 193 -14.93 -5.11 6.04
CA PRO A 193 -15.26 -5.58 4.71
C PRO A 193 -16.75 -5.91 4.56
N GLN A 194 -17.37 -5.35 3.52
CA GLN A 194 -18.76 -5.67 3.20
C GLN A 194 -18.88 -7.16 2.93
N SER A 195 -19.89 -7.78 3.54
CA SER A 195 -20.01 -9.23 3.44
C SER A 195 -21.41 -9.75 3.73
N THR A 196 -21.81 -10.77 2.97
CA THR A 196 -23.11 -11.44 3.07
C THR A 196 -22.93 -12.90 3.47
N PRO A 197 -23.85 -13.48 4.27
CA PRO A 197 -23.82 -14.91 4.54
C PRO A 197 -23.93 -15.72 3.25
N VAL A 198 -23.21 -16.85 3.19
CA VAL A 198 -23.32 -17.84 2.11
C VAL A 198 -23.87 -19.13 2.70
N THR A 199 -24.91 -19.66 2.07
CA THR A 199 -25.47 -20.97 2.42
C THR A 199 -24.77 -22.03 1.58
N GLY A 200 -24.54 -23.20 2.18
CA GLY A 200 -24.13 -24.39 1.44
C GLY A 200 -25.26 -24.92 0.57
N ASP A 201 -24.91 -25.58 -0.53
CA ASP A 201 -25.84 -26.33 -1.37
C ASP A 201 -26.17 -27.72 -0.81
#